data_AF-A0A2P2IGZ5-F1
#
_entry.id   AF-A0A2P2IGZ5-F1
#
_cell.length_a   1.000
_cell.length_b   1.000
_cell.length_c   1.000
_cell.angle_alpha   90.00
_cell.angle_beta   90.00
_cell.angle_gamma   90.00
#
_symmetry.space_group_name_H-M   'P 1'
#
loop_
_entity.id
_entity.type
_entity.pdbx_description
1 polymer ?
#
loop_
_entity_poly.entity_id
_entity_poly.type
_entity_poly.pdbx_seq_one_letter_code
_entity_poly.pdbx_strand_id
1 'polypeptide(L)'
;MSSSASYTNPAYKHDSFDKVVDVDPESGNPAEDIFHPITYSWLGVNVFAEKKAGLCSKKENVTVKHILKNVSGICKPGELLAIMGASGAGKTTLLNVLTGRGGDNLRVTGSLHVNGCAIRPHQLTSRSAYVQQDDLFVGTLTVKEQLIF
;
A
#
# COMPACT_ATOMS: atom_id res chain seq x y z
N MET A 1 21.77 -20.62 27.58
CA MET A 1 20.49 -20.13 28.14
C MET A 1 20.18 -18.78 27.53
N SER A 2 19.27 -18.72 26.55
CA SER A 2 18.45 -17.52 26.31
C SER A 2 17.27 -17.97 25.46
N SER A 3 16.09 -17.98 26.08
CA SER A 3 14.82 -18.40 25.48
C SER A 3 14.15 -17.17 24.90
N SER A 4 13.93 -17.13 23.58
CA SER A 4 13.09 -16.13 22.94
C SER A 4 11.62 -16.50 23.13
N ALA A 5 10.88 -15.73 23.92
CA ALA A 5 9.45 -15.91 24.09
C ALA A 5 8.69 -15.31 22.89
N SER A 6 8.01 -16.15 22.12
CA SER A 6 7.02 -15.71 21.14
C SER A 6 5.69 -15.46 21.86
N TYR A 7 5.19 -14.22 21.82
CA TYR A 7 3.90 -13.85 22.39
C TYR A 7 2.79 -14.18 21.38
N THR A 8 2.06 -15.25 21.60
CA THR A 8 0.80 -15.53 20.88
C THR A 8 -0.36 -15.06 21.74
N ASN A 9 -1.13 -14.09 21.26
CA ASN A 9 -2.34 -13.60 21.93
C ASN A 9 -3.51 -14.59 21.69
N PRO A 10 -4.08 -15.23 22.72
CA PRO A 10 -5.09 -16.28 22.57
C PRO A 10 -6.52 -15.75 22.32
N ALA A 11 -6.73 -14.43 22.16
CA ALA A 11 -8.07 -13.82 22.15
C ALA A 11 -8.68 -13.53 20.77
N TYR A 12 -7.97 -13.74 19.66
CA TYR A 12 -8.56 -13.56 18.32
C TYR A 12 -9.30 -14.83 17.88
N LYS A 13 -10.57 -14.89 18.27
CA LYS A 13 -11.55 -15.81 17.68
C LYS A 13 -11.92 -15.27 16.30
N HIS A 14 -11.63 -16.02 15.25
CA HIS A 14 -12.10 -15.73 13.89
C HIS A 14 -13.63 -15.88 13.88
N ASP A 15 -14.34 -14.81 14.23
CA ASP A 15 -15.78 -14.74 14.00
C ASP A 15 -16.03 -14.56 12.51
N SER A 16 -16.92 -15.41 12.02
CA SER A 16 -17.31 -15.60 10.63
C SER A 16 -17.85 -14.29 10.04
N PHE A 17 -17.04 -13.61 9.23
CA PHE A 17 -17.58 -12.60 8.31
C PHE A 17 -18.28 -13.37 7.18
N ASP A 18 -19.58 -13.12 7.02
CA ASP A 18 -20.45 -13.80 6.05
C ASP A 18 -19.84 -13.85 4.65
N LYS A 19 -19.73 -15.07 4.13
CA LYS A 19 -19.19 -15.37 2.80
C LYS A 19 -20.19 -14.93 1.74
N VAL A 20 -19.91 -13.84 1.05
CA VAL A 20 -20.50 -13.58 -0.27
C VAL A 20 -19.75 -14.47 -1.26
N VAL A 21 -20.43 -15.49 -1.78
CA VAL A 21 -19.84 -16.49 -2.68
C VAL A 21 -20.00 -16.00 -4.12
N ASP A 22 -18.91 -15.60 -4.76
CA ASP A 22 -18.89 -15.43 -6.22
C ASP A 22 -18.83 -16.82 -6.88
N VAL A 23 -19.81 -17.09 -7.76
CA VAL A 23 -19.95 -18.36 -8.47
C VAL A 23 -19.30 -18.25 -9.84
N ASP A 24 -18.27 -19.06 -10.10
CA ASP A 24 -17.71 -19.22 -11.45
C ASP A 24 -18.73 -19.94 -12.37
N PRO A 25 -19.09 -19.38 -13.54
CA PRO A 25 -20.15 -19.93 -14.38
C PRO A 25 -19.78 -21.22 -15.14
N GLU A 26 -18.53 -21.67 -15.13
CA GLU A 26 -18.07 -22.80 -15.96
C GLU A 26 -17.66 -24.09 -15.23
N SER A 27 -17.47 -24.11 -13.91
CA SER A 27 -16.83 -25.26 -13.26
C SER A 27 -17.71 -26.08 -12.29
N GLY A 28 -18.89 -25.59 -11.86
CA GLY A 28 -19.82 -26.35 -11.01
C GLY A 28 -19.28 -26.81 -9.65
N ASN A 29 -18.02 -26.51 -9.34
CA ASN A 29 -17.40 -26.73 -8.05
C ASN A 29 -17.43 -25.42 -7.26
N PRO A 30 -17.60 -25.46 -5.93
CA PRO A 30 -17.35 -24.28 -5.11
C PRO A 30 -15.88 -23.90 -5.35
N ALA A 31 -15.65 -22.70 -5.90
CA ALA A 31 -14.32 -22.14 -5.97
C ALA A 31 -13.75 -22.20 -4.56
N GLU A 32 -12.71 -22.99 -4.34
CA GLU A 32 -11.97 -22.89 -3.10
C GLU A 32 -11.56 -21.41 -3.00
N ASP A 33 -11.98 -20.79 -1.91
CA ASP A 33 -11.82 -19.36 -1.64
C ASP A 33 -10.33 -19.12 -1.32
N ILE A 34 -9.49 -19.24 -2.36
CA ILE A 34 -8.05 -19.20 -2.25
C ILE A 34 -7.69 -17.72 -2.25
N PHE A 35 -7.73 -17.10 -1.08
CA PHE A 35 -6.87 -15.95 -0.82
C PHE A 35 -5.43 -16.42 -1.08
N HIS A 36 -4.96 -16.18 -2.30
CA HIS A 36 -3.62 -16.58 -2.69
C HIS A 36 -2.65 -15.76 -1.84
N PRO A 37 -1.82 -16.38 -0.98
CA PRO A 37 -0.88 -15.64 -0.15
C PRO A 37 0.02 -14.75 -1.03
N ILE A 38 -0.05 -13.44 -0.80
CA ILE A 38 0.75 -12.43 -1.50
C ILE A 38 1.93 -12.02 -0.62
N THR A 39 3.14 -12.31 -1.07
CA THR A 39 4.37 -11.70 -0.57
C THR A 39 4.68 -10.48 -1.43
N TYR A 40 4.75 -9.31 -0.80
CA TYR A 40 5.08 -8.06 -1.48
C TYR A 40 6.47 -7.58 -1.09
N SER A 41 7.34 -7.30 -2.05
CA SER A 41 8.70 -6.84 -1.78
C SER A 41 9.11 -5.70 -2.71
N TRP A 42 10.02 -4.86 -2.22
CA TRP A 42 10.58 -3.74 -2.96
C TRP A 42 12.08 -3.65 -2.76
N LEU A 43 12.79 -3.29 -3.82
CA LEU A 43 14.24 -3.28 -3.85
C LEU A 43 14.76 -1.97 -4.43
N GLY A 44 15.62 -1.31 -3.66
CA GLY A 44 16.34 -0.11 -4.07
C GLY A 44 15.43 1.04 -4.52
N VAL A 45 14.31 1.21 -3.83
CA VAL A 45 13.34 2.26 -4.15
C VAL A 45 13.94 3.62 -3.84
N ASN A 46 14.00 4.48 -4.87
CA ASN A 46 14.37 5.88 -4.73
C ASN A 46 13.24 6.77 -5.23
N VAL A 47 13.01 7.88 -4.54
CA VAL A 47 11.98 8.85 -4.90
C VAL A 47 12.55 10.25 -4.91
N PHE A 48 12.39 10.93 -6.04
CA PHE A 48 12.82 12.30 -6.26
C PHE A 48 11.58 13.16 -6.51
N ALA A 49 11.49 14.31 -5.85
CA ALA A 49 10.44 15.29 -6.10
C ALA A 49 11.00 16.49 -6.86
N GLU A 50 10.31 16.88 -7.91
CA GLU A 50 10.63 18.06 -8.72
C GLU A 50 9.66 19.19 -8.35
N LYS A 51 10.19 20.33 -7.92
CA LYS A 51 9.38 21.56 -7.77
C LYS A 51 9.37 22.31 -9.10
N LYS A 52 8.18 22.50 -9.68
CA LYS A 52 8.00 23.46 -10.78
C LYS A 52 7.97 24.88 -10.20
N ALA A 53 8.73 25.80 -10.79
CA ALA A 53 8.72 27.21 -10.41
C ALA A 53 7.33 27.81 -10.67
N GLY A 54 6.77 28.49 -9.66
CA GLY A 54 5.47 29.15 -9.77
C GLY A 54 5.49 30.38 -10.68
N LEU A 55 4.31 30.77 -11.17
CA LEU A 55 4.13 31.88 -12.13
C LEU A 55 4.57 33.26 -11.58
N CYS A 56 4.76 33.37 -10.26
CA CYS A 56 5.08 34.61 -9.55
C CYS A 56 6.37 34.50 -8.73
N SER A 57 7.46 33.95 -9.27
CA SER A 57 8.78 34.07 -8.63
C SER A 57 9.90 34.14 -9.66
N LYS A 58 10.75 35.16 -9.51
CA LYS A 58 11.99 35.39 -10.26
C LYS A 58 12.76 34.09 -10.49
N LYS A 59 13.08 33.73 -11.73
CA LYS A 59 14.05 32.67 -12.17
C LYS A 59 14.49 31.74 -11.02
N GLU A 60 13.59 30.89 -10.54
CA GLU A 60 13.95 29.88 -9.55
C GLU A 60 14.51 28.65 -10.29
N ASN A 61 15.72 28.22 -9.90
CA ASN A 61 16.29 26.97 -10.37
C ASN A 61 15.38 25.82 -9.95
N VAL A 62 15.08 24.90 -10.87
CA VAL A 62 14.36 23.65 -10.58
C VAL A 62 15.20 22.87 -9.56
N THR A 63 14.70 22.76 -8.33
CA THR A 63 15.36 21.99 -7.26
C THR A 63 14.76 20.60 -7.19
N VAL A 64 15.62 19.59 -7.37
CA VAL A 64 15.24 18.17 -7.24
C VAL A 64 15.56 17.72 -5.82
N LYS A 65 14.53 17.32 -5.06
CA LYS A 65 14.70 16.80 -3.69
C LYS A 65 14.65 15.28 -3.70
N HIS A 66 15.71 14.64 -3.20
CA HIS A 66 15.73 13.19 -2.99
C HIS A 66 15.05 12.82 -1.66
N ILE A 67 13.83 12.30 -1.73
CA ILE A 67 12.98 12.00 -0.56
C ILE A 67 13.31 10.62 0.03
N LEU A 68 13.29 9.58 -0.80
CA LEU A 68 13.57 8.20 -0.38
C LEU A 68 14.86 7.73 -1.02
N LYS A 69 15.77 7.19 -0.20
CA LYS A 69 17.13 6.79 -0.61
C LYS A 69 17.30 5.28 -0.43
N ASN A 70 17.34 4.55 -1.55
CA ASN A 70 17.62 3.12 -1.60
C ASN A 70 16.83 2.28 -0.57
N VAL A 71 15.52 2.46 -0.52
CA VAL A 71 14.65 1.78 0.45
C VAL A 71 14.28 0.39 -0.08
N SER A 72 14.46 -0.63 0.74
CA SER A 72 14.13 -2.03 0.42
C SER A 72 13.37 -2.68 1.57
N GLY A 73 12.56 -3.69 1.29
CA GLY A 73 11.83 -4.43 2.31
C GLY A 73 10.88 -5.48 1.72
N ILE A 74 10.21 -6.20 2.61
CA ILE A 74 9.31 -7.30 2.30
C ILE A 74 8.17 -7.34 3.32
N CYS A 75 6.98 -7.69 2.86
CA CYS A 75 5.79 -7.95 3.64
C CYS A 75 5.27 -9.34 3.23
N LYS A 76 5.17 -10.27 4.19
CA LYS A 76 4.68 -11.62 3.93
C LYS A 76 3.19 -11.74 4.28
N PRO A 77 2.49 -12.73 3.71
CA PRO A 77 1.11 -13.03 4.08
C PRO A 77 0.97 -13.25 5.59
N GLY A 78 -0.06 -12.65 6.18
CA GLY A 78 -0.36 -12.77 7.62
C GLY A 78 0.52 -11.92 8.54
N GLU A 79 1.43 -11.11 8.00
CA GLU A 79 2.26 -10.20 8.79
C GLU A 79 1.68 -8.77 8.80
N LEU A 80 1.88 -8.07 9.92
CA LEU A 80 1.65 -6.64 10.03
C LEU A 80 2.98 -5.90 9.91
N LEU A 81 3.14 -5.11 8.85
CA LEU A 81 4.29 -4.24 8.66
C LEU A 81 3.99 -2.81 9.14
N ALA A 82 4.77 -2.33 10.11
CA ALA A 82 4.68 -0.95 10.60
C ALA A 82 5.85 -0.10 10.08
N ILE A 83 5.53 1.06 9.49
CA ILE A 83 6.53 2.06 9.06
C ILE A 83 6.51 3.22 10.05
N MET A 84 7.61 3.38 10.80
CA MET A 84 7.74 4.41 11.84
C MET A 84 8.89 5.38 11.55
N GLY A 85 8.80 6.59 12.10
CA GLY A 85 9.81 7.63 11.91
C GLY A 85 9.26 9.04 12.14
N ALA A 86 10.15 10.02 12.25
CA ALA A 86 9.79 11.42 12.48
C ALA A 86 8.83 12.00 11.42
N SER A 87 8.19 13.12 11.74
CA SER A 87 7.43 13.88 10.75
C SER A 87 8.33 14.31 9.59
N GLY A 88 7.84 14.20 8.35
CA GLY A 88 8.62 14.51 7.16
C GLY A 88 9.66 13.46 6.73
N ALA A 89 9.79 12.32 7.43
CA ALA A 89 10.72 11.24 7.07
C ALA A 89 10.37 10.49 5.76
N GLY A 90 9.24 10.80 5.12
CA GLY A 90 8.83 10.17 3.86
C GLY A 90 7.97 8.92 3.99
N LYS A 91 7.40 8.63 5.18
CA LYS A 91 6.53 7.46 5.42
C LYS A 91 5.33 7.39 4.47
N THR A 92 4.55 8.47 4.41
CA THR A 92 3.41 8.59 3.49
C THR A 92 3.87 8.54 2.04
N THR A 93 5.02 9.12 1.71
CA THR A 93 5.61 9.03 0.37
C THR A 93 5.94 7.60 0.00
N LEU A 94 6.53 6.82 0.92
CA LEU A 94 6.82 5.40 0.70
C LEU A 94 5.54 4.61 0.47
N LEU A 95 4.52 4.79 1.31
CA LEU A 95 3.22 4.11 1.13
C LEU A 95 2.55 4.46 -0.20
N ASN A 96 2.56 5.73 -0.60
CA ASN A 96 2.01 6.16 -1.90
C ASN A 96 2.75 5.50 -3.07
N VAL A 97 4.09 5.49 -3.04
CA VAL A 97 4.90 4.86 -4.10
C VAL A 97 4.66 3.36 -4.15
N LEU A 98 4.66 2.70 -2.99
CA LEU A 98 4.43 1.26 -2.91
C LEU A 98 3.03 0.88 -3.38
N THR A 99 2.02 1.74 -3.22
CA THR A 99 0.64 1.48 -3.67
C THR A 99 0.31 2.03 -5.06
N GLY A 100 1.33 2.50 -5.78
CA GLY A 100 1.19 3.04 -7.14
C GLY A 100 0.46 4.37 -7.25
N ARG A 101 0.38 5.13 -6.15
CA ARG A 101 -0.26 6.46 -6.04
C ARG A 101 0.77 7.60 -6.02
N GLY A 102 1.80 7.51 -6.85
CA GLY A 102 2.77 8.60 -7.01
C GLY A 102 2.14 9.82 -7.67
N GLY A 103 2.38 11.02 -7.14
CA GLY A 103 1.98 12.27 -7.80
C GLY A 103 2.84 12.54 -9.04
N ASP A 104 2.31 13.30 -10.00
CA ASP A 104 2.97 13.63 -11.28
C ASP A 104 4.34 14.31 -11.14
N ASN A 105 4.64 14.87 -9.97
CA ASN A 105 5.90 15.53 -9.65
C ASN A 105 6.94 14.60 -9.00
N LEU A 106 6.65 13.30 -8.89
CA LEU A 106 7.54 12.31 -8.31
C LEU A 106 8.16 11.41 -9.37
N ARG A 107 9.49 11.40 -9.43
CA ARG A 107 10.26 10.40 -10.17
C ARG A 107 10.62 9.26 -9.24
N VAL A 108 10.19 8.05 -9.58
CA VAL A 108 10.46 6.82 -8.82
C VAL A 108 11.41 5.91 -9.58
N THR A 109 12.40 5.34 -8.90
CA THR A 109 13.25 4.25 -9.42
C THR A 109 13.31 3.10 -8.42
N GLY A 110 13.76 1.93 -8.87
CA GLY A 110 13.76 0.68 -8.09
C GLY A 110 12.77 -0.33 -8.68
N SER A 111 12.56 -1.44 -7.97
CA SER A 111 11.68 -2.52 -8.43
C SER A 111 10.72 -2.99 -7.33
N LEU A 112 9.51 -3.32 -7.75
CA LEU A 112 8.43 -3.85 -6.93
C LEU A 112 8.11 -5.26 -7.38
N HIS A 113 7.92 -6.19 -6.45
CA HIS A 113 7.66 -7.58 -6.75
C HIS A 113 6.50 -8.12 -5.93
N VAL A 114 5.70 -8.96 -6.57
CA VAL A 114 4.67 -9.78 -5.93
C VAL A 114 5.03 -11.24 -6.16
N ASN A 115 5.20 -12.01 -5.09
CA ASN A 115 5.61 -13.41 -5.12
C ASN A 115 6.88 -13.66 -5.98
N GLY A 116 7.84 -12.72 -5.90
CA GLY A 116 9.10 -12.78 -6.66
C GLY A 116 9.00 -12.28 -8.11
N CYS A 117 7.80 -12.04 -8.65
CA CYS A 117 7.60 -11.52 -9.99
C CYS A 117 7.56 -10.00 -9.97
N ALA A 118 8.34 -9.35 -10.85
CA ALA A 118 8.32 -7.89 -10.99
C ALA A 118 6.93 -7.43 -11.48
N ILE A 119 6.40 -6.39 -10.84
CA ILE A 119 5.08 -5.83 -11.17
C ILE A 119 5.15 -4.35 -11.49
N ARG A 120 4.20 -3.90 -12.30
CA ARG A 120 3.94 -2.47 -12.49
C ARG A 120 3.03 -1.94 -11.38
N PRO A 121 3.14 -0.66 -11.00
CA PRO A 121 2.32 -0.08 -9.94
C PRO A 121 0.80 -0.28 -10.12
N HIS A 122 0.29 -0.15 -11.35
CA HIS A 122 -1.12 -0.40 -11.69
C HIS A 122 -1.63 -1.80 -11.29
N GLN A 123 -0.79 -2.83 -11.41
CA GLN A 123 -1.18 -4.20 -11.08
C GLN A 123 -1.42 -4.37 -9.58
N LEU A 124 -0.71 -3.60 -8.75
CA LEU A 124 -0.94 -3.64 -7.31
C LEU A 124 -2.22 -2.92 -6.91
N THR A 125 -2.58 -1.82 -7.58
CA THR A 125 -3.82 -1.08 -7.30
C THR A 125 -5.06 -1.98 -7.43
N SER A 126 -5.05 -2.91 -8.39
CA SER A 126 -6.15 -3.89 -8.56
C SER A 126 -6.22 -4.98 -7.48
N ARG A 127 -5.18 -5.12 -6.65
CA ARG A 127 -5.03 -6.19 -5.64
C ARG A 127 -4.81 -5.64 -4.23
N SER A 128 -4.94 -4.34 -4.03
CA SER A 128 -4.68 -3.69 -2.75
C SER A 128 -5.72 -2.62 -2.45
N ALA A 129 -6.08 -2.50 -1.18
CA ALA A 129 -6.82 -1.38 -0.66
C ALA A 129 -5.86 -0.36 -0.06
N TYR A 130 -6.17 0.93 -0.23
CA TYR A 130 -5.42 2.03 0.37
C TYR A 130 -6.38 2.95 1.09
N VAL A 131 -6.14 3.14 2.38
CA VAL A 131 -6.90 4.05 3.22
C VAL A 131 -6.11 5.35 3.35
N GLN A 132 -6.73 6.47 3.01
CA GLN A 132 -6.08 7.79 3.08
C GLN A 132 -5.98 8.26 4.53
N GLN A 133 -5.17 9.29 4.75
CA GLN A 133 -5.04 9.90 6.07
C GLN A 133 -6.30 10.67 6.47
N ASP A 134 -6.96 11.31 5.50
CA ASP A 134 -8.20 12.05 5.70
C ASP A 134 -9.36 11.24 5.13
N ASP A 135 -10.47 11.24 5.86
CA ASP A 135 -11.71 10.56 5.45
C ASP A 135 -12.58 11.46 4.58
N LEU A 136 -13.18 10.88 3.53
CA LEU A 136 -14.10 11.56 2.64
C LEU A 136 -15.53 11.03 2.86
N PHE A 137 -16.17 11.47 3.93
CA PHE A 137 -17.56 11.10 4.24
C PHE A 137 -18.52 12.27 4.04
N VAL A 138 -19.69 11.99 3.47
CA VAL A 138 -20.78 12.97 3.37
C VAL A 138 -21.60 12.89 4.65
N GLY A 139 -21.53 13.93 5.49
CA GLY A 139 -22.14 13.92 6.83
C GLY A 139 -23.67 13.77 6.87
N THR A 140 -24.35 13.82 5.73
CA THR A 140 -25.80 13.60 5.63
C THR A 140 -26.20 12.18 5.24
N LEU A 141 -25.25 11.30 4.93
CA LEU A 141 -25.50 9.91 4.53
C LEU A 141 -25.34 8.95 5.72
N THR A 142 -26.13 7.89 5.72
CA THR A 142 -25.95 6.73 6.60
C THR A 142 -24.75 5.88 6.16
N VAL A 143 -24.22 5.05 7.05
CA VAL A 143 -23.10 4.13 6.74
C VAL A 143 -23.42 3.24 5.54
N LYS A 144 -24.65 2.71 5.47
CA LYS A 144 -25.08 1.86 4.36
C LYS A 144 -25.07 2.61 3.03
N GLU A 145 -25.55 3.85 3.02
CA GLU A 145 -25.56 4.68 1.81
C GLU A 145 -24.13 5.00 1.36
N GLN A 146 -23.23 5.32 2.29
CA GLN A 146 -21.82 5.61 2.02
C GLN A 146 -21.01 4.41 1.48
N LEU A 147 -21.46 3.18 1.75
CA LEU A 147 -20.82 1.97 1.22
C LEU A 147 -21.39 1.55 -0.14
N ILE A 148 -22.64 1.91 -0.44
CA ILE A 148 -23.32 1.55 -1.68
C ILE A 148 -23.02 2.56 -2.80
N PHE A 149 -22.91 3.85 -2.46
CA PHE A 149 -22.77 4.96 -3.39
C PHE A 149 -21.39 5.62 -3.31
#